data_AF-A0A3N9ML44-F1
#
_entry.id   AF-A0A3N9ML44-F1
#
_cell.length_a   1.000
_cell.length_b   1.000
_cell.length_c   1.000
_cell.angle_alpha   90.00
_cell.angle_beta   90.00
_cell.angle_gamma   90.00
#
_symmetry.space_group_name_H-M   'P 1'
#
loop_
_entity.id
_entity.type
_entity.pdbx_description
1 polymer ?
#
loop_
_entity_poly.entity_id
_entity_poly.type
_entity_poly.pdbx_seq_one_letter_code
_entity_poly.pdbx_strand_id
1 'polypeptide(L)'
;MKKILLTITALIISYNPIFSCTIFNATHDDITLIGNNEDWTIQEAYIKCAPREDNQYGRITFGFGDDCQYPFGGINDQGLFYEIASLTRRNDIRFDPNKETIDNPIYEKVLETCASIEEAIDLIKQYNVTGFMRHHIMVVDRSGASATIEWGRDSLSVIRKNNHYQVMTNFNNTDPSLAGGYPCFRYMNAERKLDNLEDITVEDFRLILQSVHNSGPDYPTIYSNIYDLKNRLIYVYYLHNFEEYTIIDIEDELKKEEHTHYLPSLFSYLKLHEPAMDASVSYTSVELVWEGNADRYHVYCSQNPDFENCQPLEINEPLSAGDEEETVFACIMWIPFLAIVYWKRKGIPAIAATVLSGSLLFSCSPRIRMPETTEHSYVLSGLEQNTTYYWKIVAHQNMNHSSTSIIKTFQTDH
;
A
#
# COMPACT_ATOMS: atom_id res chain seq x y z
N MET A 1 -28.03 -55.83 4.40
CA MET A 1 -27.28 -54.88 5.26
C MET A 1 -26.76 -53.75 4.38
N LYS A 2 -27.36 -52.56 4.47
CA LYS A 2 -26.96 -51.38 3.67
C LYS A 2 -25.68 -50.80 4.28
N LYS A 3 -24.59 -50.79 3.52
CA LYS A 3 -23.36 -50.08 3.88
C LYS A 3 -23.61 -48.58 3.71
N ILE A 4 -23.68 -47.85 4.81
CA ILE A 4 -23.65 -46.39 4.81
C ILE A 4 -22.19 -45.98 4.63
N LEU A 5 -21.88 -45.41 3.47
CA LEU A 5 -20.60 -44.78 3.21
C LEU A 5 -20.62 -43.41 3.88
N LEU A 6 -19.87 -43.25 4.97
CA LEU A 6 -19.73 -41.98 5.67
C LEU A 6 -18.66 -41.17 4.94
N THR A 7 -19.07 -40.24 4.07
CA THR A 7 -18.15 -39.28 3.45
C THR A 7 -17.77 -38.25 4.51
N ILE A 8 -16.56 -38.36 5.05
CA ILE A 8 -15.97 -37.31 5.91
C ILE A 8 -15.51 -36.20 4.98
N THR A 9 -16.33 -35.17 4.81
CA THR A 9 -15.89 -33.91 4.21
C THR A 9 -15.02 -33.21 5.24
N ALA A 10 -13.70 -33.26 5.06
CA ALA A 10 -12.78 -32.43 5.82
C ALA A 10 -13.06 -30.97 5.47
N LEU A 11 -13.75 -30.28 6.38
CA LEU A 11 -13.91 -28.83 6.32
C LEU A 11 -12.54 -28.23 6.60
N ILE A 12 -11.76 -27.96 5.55
CA ILE A 12 -10.56 -27.14 5.66
C ILE A 12 -11.06 -25.74 5.98
N ILE A 13 -11.11 -25.43 7.28
CA ILE A 13 -11.33 -24.06 7.75
C ILE A 13 -10.02 -23.33 7.44
N SER A 14 -9.94 -22.74 6.25
CA SER A 14 -8.96 -21.71 5.95
C SER A 14 -9.24 -20.53 6.87
N TYR A 15 -8.49 -20.44 7.96
CA TYR A 15 -8.39 -19.22 8.75
C TYR A 15 -7.73 -18.16 7.86
N ASN A 16 -8.53 -17.31 7.21
CA ASN A 16 -8.01 -16.10 6.61
C ASN A 16 -7.77 -15.11 7.75
N PRO A 17 -6.51 -14.74 8.09
CA PRO A 17 -6.29 -13.62 8.98
C PRO A 17 -6.86 -12.36 8.33
N ILE A 18 -7.69 -11.64 9.09
CA ILE A 18 -8.67 -10.66 8.58
C ILE A 18 -8.06 -9.27 8.33
N PHE A 19 -6.76 -9.04 8.57
CA PHE A 19 -6.11 -7.74 8.35
C PHE A 19 -4.64 -7.97 8.02
N SER A 20 -4.05 -7.25 7.05
CA SER A 20 -2.72 -7.63 6.55
C SER A 20 -1.65 -6.55 6.31
N CYS A 21 -1.64 -5.43 7.04
CA CYS A 21 -0.53 -4.47 6.98
C CYS A 21 0.85 -5.13 7.25
N THR A 22 1.88 -4.74 6.50
CA THR A 22 3.27 -5.17 6.74
C THR A 22 4.14 -3.94 6.87
N ILE A 23 4.91 -3.83 7.95
CA ILE A 23 5.85 -2.73 8.17
C ILE A 23 7.21 -3.32 8.51
N PHE A 24 8.26 -2.79 7.90
CA PHE A 24 9.62 -3.17 8.25
C PHE A 24 10.57 -2.00 8.04
N ASN A 25 11.66 -1.98 8.80
CA ASN A 25 12.74 -1.03 8.59
C ASN A 25 14.09 -1.74 8.63
N ALA A 26 15.07 -1.21 7.90
CA ALA A 26 16.44 -1.67 7.97
C ALA A 26 17.41 -0.49 7.92
N THR A 27 18.58 -0.69 8.53
CA THR A 27 19.67 0.26 8.54
C THR A 27 20.94 -0.48 8.19
N HIS A 28 21.62 -0.04 7.14
CA HIS A 28 22.95 -0.49 6.77
C HIS A 28 23.80 0.76 6.50
N ASP A 29 24.97 0.84 7.13
CA ASP A 29 25.82 2.03 7.14
C ASP A 29 25.05 3.33 7.46
N ASP A 30 24.96 4.26 6.51
CA ASP A 30 24.28 5.54 6.66
C ASP A 30 22.90 5.59 5.97
N ILE A 31 22.44 4.45 5.44
CA ILE A 31 21.15 4.31 4.79
C ILE A 31 20.16 3.73 5.80
N THR A 32 19.01 4.39 5.94
CA THR A 32 17.85 3.85 6.69
C THR A 32 16.63 3.93 5.81
N LEU A 33 16.04 2.77 5.55
CA LEU A 33 14.81 2.62 4.77
C LEU A 33 13.70 2.02 5.63
N ILE A 34 12.46 2.44 5.36
CA ILE A 34 11.25 1.88 5.96
C ILE A 34 10.32 1.49 4.82
N GLY A 35 9.81 0.26 4.81
CA GLY A 35 8.80 -0.20 3.87
C GLY A 35 7.48 -0.49 4.59
N ASN A 36 6.36 -0.05 4.03
CA ASN A 36 5.04 -0.44 4.50
C ASN A 36 4.10 -0.85 3.35
N ASN A 37 3.26 -1.87 3.57
CA ASN A 37 2.07 -2.18 2.79
C ASN A 37 0.85 -1.90 3.67
N GLU A 38 -0.07 -1.06 3.20
CA GLU A 38 -1.37 -0.83 3.82
C GLU A 38 -2.44 -1.66 3.13
N ASP A 39 -3.06 -2.57 3.90
CA ASP A 39 -3.99 -3.57 3.37
C ASP A 39 -5.40 -3.27 3.88
N TRP A 40 -6.24 -2.76 2.97
CA TRP A 40 -7.54 -2.20 3.33
C TRP A 40 -8.61 -2.42 2.26
N THR A 41 -9.87 -2.17 2.61
CA THR A 41 -11.02 -2.35 1.72
C THR A 41 -11.38 -1.10 0.90
N ILE A 42 -10.92 0.07 1.35
CA ILE A 42 -11.27 1.38 0.79
C ILE A 42 -10.10 1.84 -0.08
N GLN A 43 -10.36 2.20 -1.34
CA GLN A 43 -9.34 2.61 -2.30
C GLN A 43 -9.05 4.12 -2.22
N GLU A 44 -9.98 4.88 -1.64
CA GLU A 44 -9.92 6.32 -1.43
C GLU A 44 -8.93 6.66 -0.31
N ALA A 45 -7.65 6.52 -0.64
CA ALA A 45 -6.52 6.90 0.19
C ALA A 45 -6.09 8.35 -0.09
N TYR A 46 -5.55 9.00 0.94
CA TYR A 46 -5.13 10.38 0.89
C TYR A 46 -3.76 10.56 1.55
N ILE A 47 -3.04 11.57 1.07
CA ILE A 47 -1.79 12.04 1.67
C ILE A 47 -2.03 13.47 2.16
N LYS A 48 -1.98 13.70 3.46
CA LYS A 48 -2.07 15.04 4.03
C LYS A 48 -0.68 15.58 4.34
N CYS A 49 -0.38 16.76 3.83
CA CYS A 49 0.86 17.49 4.05
C CYS A 49 0.56 18.73 4.91
N ALA A 50 0.97 18.68 6.18
CA ALA A 50 0.82 19.79 7.12
C ALA A 50 2.20 20.45 7.35
N PRO A 51 2.43 21.69 6.88
CA PRO A 51 3.70 22.37 7.09
C PRO A 51 3.96 22.64 8.58
N ARG A 52 5.17 23.06 8.90
CA ARG A 52 5.55 23.42 10.27
C ARG A 52 4.72 24.60 10.78
N GLU A 53 4.22 24.49 12.00
CA GLU A 53 3.58 25.57 12.75
C GLU A 53 4.34 25.90 14.04
N ASP A 54 3.89 26.92 14.76
CA ASP A 54 4.47 27.31 16.05
C ASP A 54 4.38 26.14 17.05
N ASN A 55 5.54 25.56 17.38
CA ASN A 55 5.70 24.41 18.28
C ASN A 55 5.17 23.06 17.76
N GLN A 56 4.91 22.94 16.45
CA GLN A 56 4.56 21.67 15.82
C GLN A 56 5.47 21.38 14.63
N TYR A 57 5.99 20.16 14.56
CA TYR A 57 6.75 19.71 13.41
C TYR A 57 5.86 19.59 12.17
N GLY A 58 6.41 19.95 11.00
CA GLY A 58 5.73 19.65 9.73
C GLY A 58 5.65 18.14 9.53
N ARG A 59 4.59 17.64 8.91
CA ARG A 59 4.32 16.20 8.81
C ARG A 59 3.57 15.83 7.54
N ILE A 60 3.86 14.64 7.04
CA ILE A 60 3.15 13.99 5.94
C ILE A 60 2.51 12.71 6.50
N THR A 61 1.20 12.57 6.35
CA THR A 61 0.44 11.42 6.82
C THR A 61 -0.33 10.75 5.71
N PHE A 62 -0.37 9.43 5.74
CA PHE A 62 -1.16 8.58 4.85
C PHE A 62 -2.36 8.04 5.60
N GLY A 63 -3.52 8.02 4.94
CA GLY A 63 -4.74 7.59 5.59
C GLY A 63 -5.94 7.54 4.67
N PHE A 64 -7.10 7.40 5.31
CA PHE A 64 -8.38 7.22 4.65
C PHE A 64 -9.40 8.24 5.16
N GLY A 65 -10.54 8.28 4.46
CA GLY A 65 -11.59 9.27 4.69
C GLY A 65 -11.23 10.60 4.07
N ASP A 66 -12.27 11.39 3.76
CA ASP A 66 -12.10 12.69 3.12
C ASP A 66 -11.04 13.52 3.84
N ASP A 67 -10.11 14.08 3.06
CA ASP A 67 -9.01 14.91 3.55
C ASP A 67 -8.09 14.22 4.59
N CYS A 68 -7.90 12.89 4.47
CA CYS A 68 -7.08 12.08 5.36
C CYS A 68 -7.54 12.14 6.84
N GLN A 69 -8.85 12.18 7.08
CA GLN A 69 -9.44 12.21 8.43
C GLN A 69 -8.91 11.11 9.38
N TYR A 70 -8.55 9.96 8.84
CA TYR A 70 -8.03 8.82 9.60
C TYR A 70 -6.60 8.48 9.15
N PRO A 71 -5.56 9.15 9.69
CA PRO A 71 -4.17 8.85 9.39
C PRO A 71 -3.74 7.55 10.07
N PHE A 72 -3.13 6.64 9.31
CA PHE A 72 -2.70 5.32 9.79
C PHE A 72 -1.18 5.26 9.95
N GLY A 73 -0.45 6.09 9.22
CA GLY A 73 0.99 6.25 9.36
C GLY A 73 1.46 7.58 8.79
N GLY A 74 2.73 7.89 9.00
CA GLY A 74 3.33 9.12 8.50
C GLY A 74 4.70 9.39 9.06
N ILE A 75 5.27 10.50 8.62
CA ILE A 75 6.60 10.98 9.00
C ILE A 75 6.57 12.49 9.24
N ASN A 76 7.37 12.96 10.20
CA ASN A 76 7.55 14.40 10.41
C ASN A 76 8.88 14.92 9.85
N ASP A 77 9.03 16.24 9.85
CA ASP A 77 10.22 16.95 9.37
C ASP A 77 11.47 16.74 10.25
N GLN A 78 11.34 16.00 11.36
CA GLN A 78 12.44 15.51 12.18
C GLN A 78 12.88 14.08 11.79
N GLY A 79 12.22 13.44 10.84
CA GLY A 79 12.48 12.06 10.44
C GLY A 79 11.97 11.03 11.43
N LEU A 80 11.01 11.38 12.30
CA LEU A 80 10.27 10.41 13.10
C LEU A 80 9.09 9.90 12.30
N PHE A 81 9.08 8.59 12.08
CA PHE A 81 8.02 7.84 11.43
C PHE A 81 7.21 7.06 12.46
N TYR A 82 5.91 6.92 12.23
CA TYR A 82 5.11 5.86 12.84
C TYR A 82 4.18 5.21 11.82
N GLU A 83 3.79 3.97 12.12
CA GLU A 83 2.64 3.35 11.46
C GLU A 83 1.94 2.34 12.38
N ILE A 84 0.63 2.21 12.22
CA ILE A 84 -0.20 1.28 12.98
C ILE A 84 -0.42 -0.02 12.20
N ALA A 85 -0.47 -1.15 12.89
CA ALA A 85 -0.98 -2.39 12.31
C ALA A 85 -2.10 -2.98 13.18
N SER A 86 -3.21 -3.31 12.55
CA SER A 86 -4.39 -3.86 13.22
C SER A 86 -4.10 -5.21 13.86
N LEU A 87 -4.66 -5.43 15.04
CA LEU A 87 -4.62 -6.66 15.82
C LEU A 87 -6.05 -7.13 16.11
N THR A 88 -6.21 -8.42 16.41
CA THR A 88 -7.49 -8.90 16.96
C THR A 88 -7.82 -8.14 18.24
N ARG A 89 -9.05 -7.61 18.33
CA ARG A 89 -9.45 -6.78 19.47
C ARG A 89 -9.34 -7.53 20.79
N ARG A 90 -8.60 -6.95 21.74
CA ARG A 90 -8.46 -7.42 23.12
C ARG A 90 -9.34 -6.62 24.06
N ASN A 91 -10.18 -7.33 24.82
CA ASN A 91 -11.08 -6.75 25.83
C ASN A 91 -10.58 -6.91 27.27
N ASP A 92 -9.43 -7.57 27.43
CA ASP A 92 -8.82 -7.89 28.71
C ASP A 92 -7.82 -6.82 29.20
N ILE A 93 -7.49 -5.84 28.35
CA ILE A 93 -6.61 -4.72 28.69
C ILE A 93 -7.20 -3.90 29.83
N ARG A 94 -6.39 -3.65 30.86
CA ARG A 94 -6.75 -2.84 32.02
C ARG A 94 -5.93 -1.55 32.03
N PHE A 95 -6.62 -0.43 31.88
CA PHE A 95 -6.02 0.89 31.92
C PHE A 95 -5.79 1.39 33.34
N ASP A 96 -4.77 2.23 33.53
CA ASP A 96 -4.44 2.83 34.82
C ASP A 96 -5.48 3.92 35.15
N PRO A 97 -6.26 3.81 36.24
CA PRO A 97 -7.30 4.78 36.56
C PRO A 97 -6.77 6.20 36.83
N ASN A 98 -5.45 6.37 37.02
CA ASN A 98 -4.83 7.68 37.28
C ASN A 98 -4.29 8.36 36.01
N LYS A 99 -4.33 7.69 34.85
CA LYS A 99 -3.88 8.26 33.57
C LYS A 99 -5.06 8.75 32.75
N GLU A 100 -4.85 9.85 32.03
CA GLU A 100 -5.80 10.32 31.04
C GLU A 100 -5.95 9.27 29.92
N THR A 101 -7.18 9.06 29.46
CA THR A 101 -7.50 8.14 28.38
C THR A 101 -7.63 8.89 27.07
N ILE A 102 -6.87 8.44 26.07
CA ILE A 102 -6.83 8.99 24.71
C ILE A 102 -6.96 7.84 23.70
N ASP A 103 -7.31 8.16 22.46
CA ASP A 103 -7.32 7.18 21.36
C ASP A 103 -6.41 7.67 20.22
N ASN A 104 -6.88 7.63 18.97
CA ASN A 104 -6.14 8.02 17.78
C ASN A 104 -5.43 9.39 17.83
N PRO A 105 -5.94 10.45 18.52
CA PRO A 105 -5.23 11.74 18.57
C PRO A 105 -3.80 11.67 19.15
N ILE A 106 -3.43 10.61 19.86
CA ILE A 106 -2.06 10.45 20.37
C ILE A 106 -1.03 10.32 19.24
N TYR A 107 -1.39 9.71 18.11
CA TYR A 107 -0.43 9.44 17.03
C TYR A 107 -0.11 10.69 16.23
N GLU A 108 -1.11 11.55 16.02
CA GLU A 108 -0.88 12.89 15.48
C GLU A 108 0.02 13.70 16.41
N LYS A 109 -0.26 13.68 17.72
CA LYS A 109 0.59 14.36 18.72
C LYS A 109 2.04 13.87 18.71
N VAL A 110 2.28 12.58 18.45
CA VAL A 110 3.64 12.03 18.28
C VAL A 110 4.34 12.71 17.11
N LEU A 111 3.72 12.80 15.94
CA LEU A 111 4.34 13.49 14.79
C LEU A 111 4.49 14.99 15.02
N GLU A 112 3.53 15.64 15.69
CA GLU A 112 3.59 17.07 15.97
C GLU A 112 4.72 17.45 16.94
N THR A 113 5.07 16.58 17.88
CA THR A 113 5.89 17.00 19.05
C THR A 113 7.15 16.18 19.32
N CYS A 114 7.31 15.00 18.71
CA CYS A 114 8.45 14.12 18.96
C CYS A 114 9.43 14.08 17.78
N ALA A 115 10.73 14.05 18.05
CA ALA A 115 11.82 13.95 17.08
C ALA A 115 12.58 12.61 17.14
N SER A 116 12.34 11.79 18.17
CA SER A 116 13.02 10.51 18.39
C SER A 116 12.07 9.42 18.90
N ILE A 117 12.50 8.16 18.83
CA ILE A 117 11.71 7.06 19.38
C ILE A 117 11.52 7.17 20.90
N GLU A 118 12.49 7.74 21.63
CA GLU A 118 12.39 7.90 23.08
C GLU A 118 11.31 8.90 23.45
N GLU A 119 11.27 10.05 22.77
CA GLU A 119 10.24 11.07 22.98
C GLU A 119 8.84 10.51 22.67
N ALA A 120 8.71 9.74 21.59
CA ALA A 120 7.44 9.10 21.23
C ALA A 120 7.00 8.08 22.31
N ILE A 121 7.91 7.22 22.77
CA ILE A 121 7.64 6.23 23.82
C ILE A 121 7.23 6.93 25.13
N ASP A 122 7.95 7.97 25.52
CA ASP A 122 7.69 8.72 26.76
C ASP A 122 6.38 9.50 26.68
N LEU A 123 6.02 10.04 25.52
CA LEU A 123 4.71 10.65 25.29
C LEU A 123 3.58 9.62 25.41
N ILE A 124 3.69 8.49 24.71
CA ILE A 124 2.66 7.45 24.71
C ILE A 124 2.42 6.89 26.12
N LYS A 125 3.49 6.69 26.90
CA LYS A 125 3.40 6.15 28.27
C LYS A 125 2.63 7.06 29.24
N GLN A 126 2.46 8.35 28.94
CA GLN A 126 1.70 9.27 29.78
C GLN A 126 0.19 8.99 29.76
N TYR A 127 -0.30 8.29 28.74
CA TYR A 127 -1.73 8.10 28.51
C TYR A 127 -2.15 6.63 28.58
N ASN A 128 -3.44 6.41 28.85
CA ASN A 128 -4.14 5.18 28.49
C ASN A 128 -4.58 5.27 27.02
N VAL A 129 -3.78 4.72 26.11
CA VAL A 129 -4.10 4.73 24.68
C VAL A 129 -5.02 3.55 24.35
N THR A 130 -6.31 3.84 24.14
CA THR A 130 -7.32 2.80 23.86
C THR A 130 -7.12 2.06 22.55
N GLY A 131 -6.42 2.69 21.59
CA GLY A 131 -6.00 2.07 20.34
C GLY A 131 -5.22 0.76 20.53
N PHE A 132 -4.44 0.61 21.62
CA PHE A 132 -3.71 -0.65 21.87
C PHE A 132 -4.61 -1.87 22.13
N MET A 133 -5.93 -1.68 22.27
CA MET A 133 -6.90 -2.78 22.25
C MET A 133 -7.07 -3.41 20.88
N ARG A 134 -6.77 -2.70 19.80
CA ARG A 134 -7.09 -3.11 18.41
C ARG A 134 -5.92 -3.00 17.45
N HIS A 135 -4.78 -2.46 17.87
CA HIS A 135 -3.59 -2.34 17.05
C HIS A 135 -2.33 -2.21 17.89
N HIS A 136 -1.19 -2.32 17.24
CA HIS A 136 0.10 -1.88 17.78
C HIS A 136 0.73 -0.88 16.81
N ILE A 137 1.84 -0.27 17.20
CA ILE A 137 2.54 0.70 16.36
C ILE A 137 4.01 0.36 16.24
N MET A 138 4.60 0.71 15.10
CA MET A 138 6.05 0.79 14.93
C MET A 138 6.42 2.26 14.89
N VAL A 139 7.47 2.64 15.61
CA VAL A 139 8.11 3.95 15.51
C VAL A 139 9.54 3.76 15.02
N VAL A 140 10.01 4.66 14.15
CA VAL A 140 11.37 4.66 13.60
C VAL A 140 11.85 6.11 13.58
N ASP A 141 13.05 6.39 14.07
CA ASP A 141 13.63 7.74 13.95
C ASP A 141 14.74 7.81 12.89
N ARG A 142 15.23 9.02 12.62
CA ARG A 142 16.25 9.31 11.61
C ARG A 142 17.55 8.52 11.75
N SER A 143 17.84 7.98 12.94
CA SER A 143 19.04 7.15 13.16
C SER A 143 18.84 5.71 12.70
N GLY A 144 17.60 5.34 12.37
CA GLY A 144 17.19 3.98 12.10
C GLY A 144 16.90 3.14 13.34
N ALA A 145 17.01 3.73 14.54
CA ALA A 145 16.46 3.12 15.75
C ALA A 145 14.94 2.95 15.59
N SER A 146 14.44 1.78 15.97
CA SER A 146 13.02 1.49 15.87
C SER A 146 12.51 0.67 17.05
N ALA A 147 11.20 0.77 17.28
CA ALA A 147 10.51 -0.04 18.26
C ALA A 147 9.07 -0.35 17.85
N THR A 148 8.63 -1.58 18.13
CA THR A 148 7.21 -1.94 18.17
C THR A 148 6.69 -1.67 19.58
N ILE A 149 5.61 -0.91 19.69
CA ILE A 149 4.93 -0.59 20.94
C ILE A 149 3.55 -1.22 20.90
N GLU A 150 3.26 -2.08 21.87
CA GLU A 150 2.02 -2.85 21.92
C GLU A 150 1.61 -3.20 23.34
N TRP A 151 0.36 -3.61 23.54
CA TRP A 151 -0.05 -4.15 24.84
C TRP A 151 0.33 -5.62 24.93
N GLY A 152 1.27 -5.95 25.82
CA GLY A 152 1.64 -7.33 26.15
C GLY A 152 0.57 -7.99 27.03
N ARG A 153 0.95 -9.02 27.81
CA ARG A 153 -0.02 -9.70 28.68
C ARG A 153 -0.61 -8.77 29.73
N ASP A 154 0.26 -8.06 30.45
CA ASP A 154 -0.12 -7.27 31.63
C ASP A 154 0.16 -5.76 31.50
N SER A 155 0.99 -5.35 30.53
CA SER A 155 1.44 -3.95 30.41
C SER A 155 1.87 -3.60 28.98
N LEU A 156 2.00 -2.29 28.74
CA LEU A 156 2.59 -1.77 27.51
C LEU A 156 4.04 -2.27 27.37
N SER A 157 4.31 -2.97 26.27
CA SER A 157 5.60 -3.55 25.93
C SER A 157 6.24 -2.74 24.80
N VAL A 158 7.56 -2.56 24.88
CA VAL A 158 8.36 -1.86 23.88
C VAL A 158 9.44 -2.82 23.40
N ILE A 159 9.29 -3.30 22.16
CA ILE A 159 10.23 -4.21 21.53
C ILE A 159 11.12 -3.38 20.63
N ARG A 160 12.35 -3.13 21.08
CA ARG A 160 13.34 -2.37 20.31
C ARG A 160 14.01 -3.25 19.27
N LYS A 161 14.31 -2.68 18.10
CA LYS A 161 15.18 -3.30 17.11
C LYS A 161 16.51 -3.70 17.76
N ASN A 162 16.89 -4.97 17.58
CA ASN A 162 18.10 -5.57 18.15
C ASN A 162 19.06 -6.11 17.07
N ASN A 163 18.75 -5.89 15.80
CA ASN A 163 19.57 -6.24 14.63
C ASN A 163 19.54 -5.07 13.62
N HIS A 164 20.06 -5.27 12.40
CA HIS A 164 20.02 -4.26 11.35
C HIS A 164 18.60 -3.94 10.85
N TYR A 165 17.62 -4.85 11.03
CA TYR A 165 16.21 -4.63 10.67
C TYR A 165 15.21 -4.96 11.81
N GLN A 166 13.95 -4.53 11.64
CA GLN A 166 12.79 -4.93 12.44
C GLN A 166 11.56 -5.09 11.55
N VAL A 167 10.68 -6.05 11.86
CA VAL A 167 9.44 -6.32 11.13
C VAL A 167 8.24 -6.29 12.08
N MET A 168 7.11 -5.79 11.61
CA MET A 168 5.82 -5.78 12.31
C MET A 168 4.69 -6.09 11.33
N THR A 169 3.81 -7.01 11.70
CA THR A 169 2.57 -7.34 10.98
C THR A 169 1.45 -7.50 11.99
N ASN A 170 0.30 -8.03 11.58
CA ASN A 170 -0.94 -8.05 12.37
C ASN A 170 -1.02 -9.14 13.46
N PHE A 171 0.05 -9.36 14.21
CA PHE A 171 0.03 -10.18 15.43
C PHE A 171 0.84 -9.52 16.55
N ASN A 172 0.53 -9.85 17.80
CA ASN A 172 1.25 -9.31 18.95
C ASN A 172 2.66 -9.93 19.01
N ASN A 173 3.69 -9.11 18.85
CA ASN A 173 5.08 -9.58 18.75
C ASN A 173 5.61 -10.13 20.10
N THR A 174 5.10 -9.62 21.22
CA THR A 174 5.47 -9.99 22.59
C THR A 174 4.93 -11.37 22.92
N ASP A 175 3.68 -11.64 22.55
CA ASP A 175 3.03 -12.94 22.72
C ASP A 175 1.98 -13.14 21.61
N PRO A 176 2.32 -13.88 20.54
CA PRO A 176 1.42 -14.09 19.40
C PRO A 176 0.08 -14.75 19.74
N SER A 177 -0.07 -15.35 20.92
CA SER A 177 -1.35 -15.90 21.38
C SER A 177 -2.35 -14.84 21.84
N LEU A 178 -1.90 -13.60 22.10
CA LEU A 178 -2.74 -12.53 22.62
C LEU A 178 -3.63 -11.90 21.53
N ALA A 179 -3.10 -11.73 20.32
CA ALA A 179 -3.84 -11.15 19.20
C ALA A 179 -3.17 -11.46 17.86
N GLY A 180 -3.99 -11.66 16.82
CA GLY A 180 -3.55 -11.78 15.43
C GLY A 180 -3.40 -13.21 14.91
N GLY A 181 -2.72 -13.33 13.77
CA GLY A 181 -2.58 -14.57 13.00
C GLY A 181 -1.12 -15.00 12.82
N TYR A 182 -0.50 -15.52 13.89
CA TYR A 182 0.82 -16.16 13.82
C TYR A 182 0.70 -17.68 13.69
N PRO A 183 1.53 -18.37 12.88
CA PRO A 183 2.60 -17.84 12.04
C PRO A 183 2.06 -16.98 10.88
N CYS A 184 2.78 -15.91 10.55
CA CYS A 184 2.42 -14.98 9.49
C CYS A 184 3.39 -15.10 8.31
N PHE A 185 2.90 -15.51 7.13
CA PHE A 185 3.74 -15.65 5.93
C PHE A 185 4.46 -14.34 5.56
N ARG A 186 3.75 -13.21 5.61
CA ARG A 186 4.33 -11.89 5.29
C ARG A 186 5.48 -11.52 6.22
N TYR A 187 5.29 -11.71 7.53
CA TYR A 187 6.33 -11.48 8.52
C TYR A 187 7.56 -12.35 8.22
N MET A 188 7.38 -13.66 8.09
CA MET A 188 8.49 -14.60 7.88
C MET A 188 9.19 -14.37 6.53
N ASN A 189 8.45 -13.99 5.48
CA ASN A 189 9.03 -13.72 4.17
C ASN A 189 9.81 -12.40 4.14
N ALA A 190 9.30 -11.34 4.79
CA ALA A 190 10.02 -10.09 4.95
C ALA A 190 11.30 -10.29 5.78
N GLU A 191 11.19 -10.93 6.95
CA GLU A 191 12.32 -11.25 7.83
C GLU A 191 13.40 -12.05 7.09
N ARG A 192 13.00 -13.13 6.40
CA ARG A 192 13.93 -13.95 5.61
C ARG A 192 14.61 -13.14 4.51
N LYS A 193 13.91 -12.23 3.84
CA LYS A 193 14.52 -11.42 2.76
C LYS A 193 15.51 -10.42 3.35
N LEU A 194 15.13 -9.73 4.43
CA LEU A 194 16.00 -8.77 5.13
C LEU A 194 17.25 -9.44 5.69
N ASP A 195 17.14 -10.63 6.29
CA ASP A 195 18.29 -11.41 6.79
C ASP A 195 19.34 -11.74 5.72
N ASN A 196 18.95 -11.81 4.45
CA ASN A 196 19.83 -12.18 3.34
C ASN A 196 20.38 -10.97 2.57
N LEU A 197 20.10 -9.75 3.02
CA LEU A 197 20.63 -8.53 2.42
C LEU A 197 21.99 -8.18 3.05
N GLU A 198 23.02 -8.07 2.20
CA GLU A 198 24.32 -7.54 2.63
C GLU A 198 24.28 -6.01 2.69
N ASP A 199 23.71 -5.37 1.65
CA ASP A 199 23.42 -3.93 1.56
C ASP A 199 21.91 -3.71 1.41
N ILE A 200 21.44 -2.45 1.53
CA ILE A 200 20.03 -2.11 1.30
C ILE A 200 19.85 -1.06 0.21
N THR A 201 18.88 -1.30 -0.67
CA THR A 201 18.44 -0.35 -1.69
C THR A 201 16.92 -0.17 -1.68
N VAL A 202 16.44 0.91 -2.30
CA VAL A 202 15.00 1.13 -2.54
C VAL A 202 14.40 -0.02 -3.34
N GLU A 203 15.17 -0.58 -4.29
CA GLU A 203 14.73 -1.72 -5.10
C GLU A 203 14.55 -2.99 -4.26
N ASP A 204 15.46 -3.27 -3.32
CA ASP A 204 15.30 -4.40 -2.39
C ASP A 204 14.01 -4.27 -1.56
N PHE A 205 13.74 -3.07 -1.05
CA PHE A 205 12.54 -2.77 -0.28
C PHE A 205 11.28 -2.91 -1.13
N ARG A 206 11.29 -2.45 -2.38
CA ARG A 206 10.20 -2.63 -3.35
C ARG A 206 9.93 -4.11 -3.59
N LEU A 207 10.97 -4.92 -3.81
CA LEU A 207 10.84 -6.36 -4.01
C LEU A 207 10.37 -7.11 -2.76
N ILE A 208 10.71 -6.63 -1.56
CA ILE A 208 10.16 -7.16 -0.30
C ILE A 208 8.66 -6.85 -0.24
N LEU A 209 8.27 -5.58 -0.40
CA LEU A 209 6.85 -5.14 -0.39
C LEU A 209 6.02 -5.91 -1.43
N GLN A 210 6.54 -6.05 -2.66
CA GLN A 210 5.92 -6.85 -3.71
C GLN A 210 5.79 -8.32 -3.32
N SER A 211 6.70 -8.88 -2.53
CA SER A 211 6.60 -10.30 -2.13
C SER A 211 5.66 -10.55 -0.94
N VAL A 212 5.23 -9.49 -0.25
CA VAL A 212 4.39 -9.56 0.95
C VAL A 212 3.09 -8.76 0.83
N HIS A 213 2.77 -8.26 -0.37
CA HIS A 213 1.49 -7.61 -0.66
C HIS A 213 0.33 -8.60 -0.60
N ASN A 214 -0.87 -8.09 -0.39
CA ASN A 214 -2.10 -8.84 -0.52
C ASN A 214 -2.81 -8.46 -1.82
N SER A 215 -3.05 -9.44 -2.68
CA SER A 215 -3.85 -9.27 -3.91
C SER A 215 -5.26 -9.86 -3.76
N GLY A 216 -5.64 -10.24 -2.53
CA GLY A 216 -6.93 -10.83 -2.23
C GLY A 216 -8.08 -9.83 -2.35
N PRO A 217 -9.31 -10.29 -2.62
CA PRO A 217 -10.45 -9.42 -2.88
C PRO A 217 -11.00 -8.70 -1.64
N ASP A 218 -10.62 -9.14 -0.44
CA ASP A 218 -11.18 -8.61 0.81
C ASP A 218 -10.32 -7.50 1.43
N TYR A 219 -8.99 -7.61 1.40
CA TYR A 219 -8.07 -6.63 1.99
C TYR A 219 -6.81 -6.49 1.13
N PRO A 220 -6.95 -6.03 -0.12
CA PRO A 220 -5.80 -5.80 -0.98
C PRO A 220 -4.85 -4.76 -0.39
N THR A 221 -3.58 -4.82 -0.79
CA THR A 221 -2.66 -3.72 -0.58
C THR A 221 -3.11 -2.53 -1.42
N ILE A 222 -3.54 -1.46 -0.75
CA ILE A 222 -4.05 -0.23 -1.36
C ILE A 222 -2.92 0.71 -1.70
N TYR A 223 -1.96 0.87 -0.80
CA TYR A 223 -0.75 1.60 -1.08
C TYR A 223 0.43 0.97 -0.38
N SER A 224 1.61 1.23 -0.93
CA SER A 224 2.88 0.85 -0.32
C SER A 224 3.80 2.04 -0.35
N ASN A 225 4.57 2.26 0.72
CA ASN A 225 5.58 3.30 0.73
C ASN A 225 6.95 2.75 1.07
N ILE A 226 7.97 3.42 0.54
CA ILE A 226 9.36 3.29 0.98
C ILE A 226 9.84 4.67 1.41
N TYR A 227 10.13 4.83 2.69
CA TYR A 227 10.70 6.06 3.24
C TYR A 227 12.21 5.96 3.23
N ASP A 228 12.88 6.84 2.48
CA ASP A 228 14.32 7.06 2.55
C ASP A 228 14.59 8.20 3.54
N LEU A 229 14.97 7.84 4.76
CA LEU A 229 15.15 8.84 5.83
C LEU A 229 16.37 9.73 5.60
N LYS A 230 17.37 9.25 4.85
CA LYS A 230 18.59 10.00 4.57
C LYS A 230 18.35 11.07 3.52
N ASN A 231 17.72 10.68 2.41
CA ASN A 231 17.41 11.58 1.29
C ASN A 231 16.09 12.34 1.48
N ARG A 232 15.31 12.00 2.53
CA ARG A 232 14.01 12.61 2.85
C ARG A 232 12.98 12.45 1.73
N LEU A 233 12.95 11.26 1.14
CA LEU A 233 12.05 10.90 0.05
C LEU A 233 11.06 9.83 0.52
N ILE A 234 9.85 9.87 -0.06
CA ILE A 234 8.87 8.80 0.06
C ILE A 234 8.57 8.29 -1.35
N TYR A 235 8.92 7.05 -1.63
CA TYR A 235 8.49 6.35 -2.84
C TYR A 235 7.13 5.74 -2.57
N VAL A 236 6.14 6.11 -3.37
CA VAL A 236 4.75 5.71 -3.17
C VAL A 236 4.31 4.83 -4.33
N TYR A 237 3.69 3.70 -4.01
CA TYR A 237 3.08 2.75 -4.94
C TYR A 237 1.60 2.62 -4.60
N TYR A 238 0.76 2.36 -5.61
CA TYR A 238 -0.69 2.30 -5.44
C TYR A 238 -1.29 1.02 -6.05
N LEU A 239 -2.30 0.46 -5.37
CA LEU A 239 -3.02 -0.77 -5.72
C LEU A 239 -2.10 -1.94 -6.11
N HIS A 240 -1.14 -2.26 -5.23
CA HIS A 240 -0.17 -3.35 -5.44
C HIS A 240 0.54 -3.33 -6.81
N ASN A 241 0.51 -2.18 -7.51
CA ASN A 241 1.28 -1.95 -8.72
C ASN A 241 2.70 -1.52 -8.34
N PHE A 242 3.60 -2.49 -8.25
CA PHE A 242 5.01 -2.24 -7.99
C PHE A 242 5.81 -1.91 -9.27
N GLU A 243 5.13 -1.68 -10.40
CA GLU A 243 5.73 -1.22 -11.66
C GLU A 243 5.65 0.30 -11.86
N GLU A 244 4.88 1.01 -11.05
CA GLU A 244 4.71 2.47 -11.12
C GLU A 244 4.84 3.08 -9.73
N TYR A 245 5.60 4.18 -9.63
CA TYR A 245 5.73 4.93 -8.37
C TYR A 245 5.75 6.43 -8.62
N THR A 246 5.35 7.19 -7.60
CA THR A 246 5.67 8.62 -7.52
C THR A 246 6.59 8.87 -6.34
N ILE A 247 7.36 9.95 -6.40
CA ILE A 247 8.28 10.34 -5.32
C ILE A 247 7.75 11.63 -4.69
N ILE A 248 7.63 11.60 -3.37
CA ILE A 248 7.37 12.77 -2.55
C ILE A 248 8.68 13.21 -1.91
N ASP A 249 9.14 14.41 -2.23
CA ASP A 249 10.19 15.08 -1.46
C ASP A 249 9.56 15.73 -0.24
N ILE A 250 9.93 15.22 0.95
CA ILE A 250 9.32 15.65 2.22
C ILE A 250 9.59 17.14 2.46
N GLU A 251 10.78 17.63 2.11
CA GLU A 251 11.12 19.02 2.36
C GLU A 251 10.35 19.96 1.44
N ASP A 252 10.23 19.60 0.15
CA ASP A 252 9.55 20.44 -0.82
C ASP A 252 8.04 20.43 -0.65
N GLU A 253 7.41 19.31 -0.26
CA GLU A 253 5.98 19.30 0.07
C GLU A 253 5.68 20.13 1.31
N LEU A 254 6.52 20.07 2.36
CA LEU A 254 6.30 20.80 3.61
C LEU A 254 6.65 22.30 3.54
N LYS A 255 7.20 22.78 2.42
CA LYS A 255 7.34 24.22 2.13
C LYS A 255 6.04 24.85 1.61
N LYS A 256 5.09 24.04 1.14
CA LYS A 256 3.80 24.50 0.60
C LYS A 256 2.82 24.80 1.74
N GLU A 257 1.72 25.47 1.42
CA GLU A 257 0.58 25.58 2.35
C GLU A 257 0.01 24.19 2.65
N GLU A 258 -0.74 24.05 3.76
CA GLU A 258 -1.41 22.78 4.08
C GLU A 258 -2.28 22.33 2.91
N HIS A 259 -2.10 21.08 2.51
CA HIS A 259 -2.84 20.50 1.38
C HIS A 259 -2.91 18.99 1.49
N THR A 260 -3.78 18.41 0.67
CA THR A 260 -3.98 16.98 0.59
C THR A 260 -3.94 16.51 -0.86
N HIS A 261 -3.28 15.39 -1.10
CA HIS A 261 -3.32 14.67 -2.37
C HIS A 261 -4.34 13.53 -2.28
N TYR A 262 -5.23 13.44 -3.26
CA TYR A 262 -6.03 12.24 -3.47
C TYR A 262 -5.13 11.18 -4.14
N LEU A 263 -4.70 10.17 -3.39
CA LEU A 263 -3.65 9.25 -3.81
C LEU A 263 -3.88 8.62 -5.20
N PRO A 264 -5.09 8.13 -5.54
CA PRO A 264 -5.35 7.52 -6.85
C PRO A 264 -5.14 8.45 -8.04
N SER A 265 -5.18 9.78 -7.82
CA SER A 265 -4.94 10.78 -8.88
C SER A 265 -3.46 10.99 -9.22
N LEU A 266 -2.55 10.44 -8.43
CA LEU A 266 -1.10 10.51 -8.66
C LEU A 266 -0.58 9.40 -9.57
N PHE A 267 -1.45 8.48 -10.01
CA PHE A 267 -1.08 7.28 -10.77
C PHE A 267 -1.83 7.21 -12.08
N SER A 268 -1.11 6.73 -13.09
CA SER A 268 -1.64 6.48 -14.44
C SER A 268 -1.72 4.99 -14.76
N TYR A 269 -1.45 4.16 -13.75
CA TYR A 269 -1.51 2.71 -13.80
C TYR A 269 -0.56 2.16 -14.85
N LEU A 270 0.64 2.75 -14.90
CA LEU A 270 1.70 2.34 -15.80
C LEU A 270 2.08 0.88 -15.57
N LYS A 271 2.21 0.16 -16.68
CA LYS A 271 2.85 -1.15 -16.73
C LYS A 271 3.66 -1.27 -18.00
N LEU A 272 4.89 -1.75 -17.88
CA LEU A 272 5.73 -1.97 -19.05
C LEU A 272 5.50 -3.39 -19.57
N HIS A 273 5.28 -3.56 -20.86
CA HIS A 273 5.13 -4.88 -21.49
C HIS A 273 6.42 -5.31 -22.15
N GLU A 274 6.70 -4.77 -23.33
CA GLU A 274 7.85 -5.14 -24.16
C GLU A 274 8.84 -3.97 -24.32
N PRO A 275 10.15 -4.24 -24.44
CA PRO A 275 10.77 -5.55 -24.22
C PRO A 275 10.67 -5.96 -22.74
N ALA A 276 10.49 -7.27 -22.51
CA ALA A 276 10.59 -7.84 -21.17
C ALA A 276 11.96 -7.55 -20.52
N MET A 277 12.02 -7.63 -19.19
CA MET A 277 13.27 -7.46 -18.44
C MET A 277 14.34 -8.42 -18.95
N ASP A 278 15.53 -7.88 -19.22
CA ASP A 278 16.71 -8.59 -19.73
C ASP A 278 16.49 -9.33 -21.06
N ALA A 279 15.52 -8.91 -21.88
CA ALA A 279 15.28 -9.50 -23.18
C ALA A 279 16.42 -9.24 -24.18
N SER A 280 16.65 -10.19 -25.10
CA SER A 280 17.50 -10.00 -26.27
C SER A 280 16.64 -9.56 -27.46
N VAL A 281 16.96 -8.43 -28.08
CA VAL A 281 16.18 -7.82 -29.16
C VAL A 281 17.05 -7.50 -30.37
N SER A 282 16.43 -7.24 -31.52
CA SER A 282 17.17 -6.83 -32.73
C SER A 282 17.85 -5.46 -32.54
N TYR A 283 19.11 -5.33 -32.94
CA TYR A 283 19.80 -4.03 -32.99
C TYR A 283 19.18 -3.06 -34.03
N THR A 284 18.43 -3.56 -35.00
CA THR A 284 17.83 -2.69 -36.03
C THR A 284 16.71 -1.83 -35.47
N SER A 285 15.88 -2.43 -34.62
CA SER A 285 14.73 -1.79 -34.00
C SER A 285 14.13 -2.65 -32.88
N VAL A 286 13.59 -1.99 -31.87
CA VAL A 286 12.80 -2.61 -30.80
C VAL A 286 11.50 -1.82 -30.63
N GLU A 287 10.39 -2.52 -30.41
CA GLU A 287 9.13 -1.89 -30.05
C GLU A 287 9.03 -1.82 -28.52
N LEU A 288 8.91 -0.60 -28.00
CA LEU A 288 8.62 -0.33 -26.60
C LEU A 288 7.11 -0.31 -26.42
N VAL A 289 6.54 -1.17 -25.58
CA VAL A 289 5.09 -1.34 -25.37
C VAL A 289 4.78 -1.15 -23.89
N TRP A 290 3.77 -0.34 -23.57
CA TRP A 290 3.30 -0.11 -22.20
C TRP A 290 1.79 0.09 -22.16
N GLU A 291 1.20 -0.02 -20.98
CA GLU A 291 -0.16 0.42 -20.71
C GLU A 291 -0.16 1.60 -19.73
N GLY A 292 -1.15 2.47 -19.83
CA GLY A 292 -1.38 3.58 -18.89
C GLY A 292 -2.54 4.47 -19.34
N ASN A 293 -2.92 5.45 -18.52
CA ASN A 293 -3.98 6.42 -18.83
C ASN A 293 -3.59 7.89 -18.54
N ALA A 294 -2.33 8.25 -18.81
CA ALA A 294 -1.81 9.60 -18.64
C ALA A 294 -2.10 10.50 -19.85
N ASP A 295 -2.15 11.83 -19.64
CA ASP A 295 -2.31 12.81 -20.73
C ASP A 295 -1.09 12.82 -21.67
N ARG A 296 0.08 12.52 -21.11
CA ARG A 296 1.36 12.59 -21.79
C ARG A 296 2.38 11.63 -21.18
N TYR A 297 3.17 11.02 -22.06
CA TYR A 297 4.28 10.15 -21.67
C TYR A 297 5.61 10.74 -22.13
N HIS A 298 6.60 10.65 -21.25
CA HIS A 298 8.02 10.82 -21.57
C HIS A 298 8.69 9.46 -21.53
N VAL A 299 9.05 8.93 -22.69
CA VAL A 299 9.73 7.65 -22.83
C VAL A 299 11.24 7.89 -22.85
N TYR A 300 11.93 7.33 -21.86
CA TYR A 300 13.39 7.41 -21.75
C TYR A 300 14.00 6.09 -22.16
N CYS A 301 15.05 6.12 -22.99
CA CYS A 301 15.87 4.97 -23.33
C CYS A 301 17.34 5.39 -23.40
N SER A 302 18.22 4.69 -22.69
CA SER A 302 19.59 5.11 -22.45
C SER A 302 20.52 3.91 -22.31
N GLN A 303 21.79 4.05 -22.70
CA GLN A 303 22.85 3.10 -22.38
C GLN A 303 23.40 3.31 -20.94
N ASN A 304 23.16 4.50 -20.37
CA ASN A 304 23.49 4.83 -18.99
C ASN A 304 22.27 4.54 -18.09
N PRO A 305 22.38 3.69 -17.05
CA PRO A 305 21.29 3.36 -16.14
C PRO A 305 20.73 4.57 -15.36
N ASP A 306 21.51 5.63 -15.19
CA ASP A 306 21.09 6.84 -14.48
C ASP A 306 20.34 7.83 -15.40
N PHE A 307 20.21 7.51 -16.69
CA PHE A 307 19.60 8.38 -17.71
C PHE A 307 20.24 9.77 -17.81
N GLU A 308 21.49 9.91 -17.39
CA GLU A 308 22.22 11.18 -17.41
C GLU A 308 22.27 11.74 -18.84
N ASN A 309 21.81 12.98 -19.03
CA ASN A 309 21.71 13.65 -20.33
C ASN A 309 20.80 12.96 -21.37
N CYS A 310 20.01 11.95 -20.98
CA CYS A 310 19.02 11.32 -21.85
C CYS A 310 17.84 12.28 -22.08
N GLN A 311 17.53 12.58 -23.34
CA GLN A 311 16.34 13.36 -23.69
C GLN A 311 15.15 12.40 -23.89
N PRO A 312 14.00 12.65 -23.26
CA PRO A 312 12.83 11.82 -23.45
C PRO A 312 12.23 12.03 -24.84
N LEU A 313 11.61 10.97 -25.35
CA LEU A 313 10.62 11.09 -26.39
C LEU A 313 9.28 11.47 -25.75
N GLU A 314 8.69 12.57 -26.21
CA GLU A 314 7.34 12.97 -25.80
C GLU A 314 6.27 12.35 -26.69
N ILE A 315 5.29 11.70 -26.06
CA ILE A 315 4.11 11.11 -26.70
C ILE A 315 2.88 11.72 -26.05
N ASN A 316 2.09 12.42 -26.86
CA ASN A 316 0.85 13.09 -26.41
C ASN A 316 -0.36 12.24 -26.79
N GLU A 317 -1.22 11.92 -25.83
CA GLU A 317 -2.52 11.32 -26.10
C GLU A 317 -3.48 12.39 -26.65
N PRO A 318 -4.33 12.09 -27.65
CA PRO A 318 -5.52 12.90 -27.84
C PRO A 318 -6.40 12.72 -26.60
N LEU A 319 -6.74 13.82 -25.91
CA LEU A 319 -7.78 13.85 -24.87
C LEU A 319 -9.07 13.23 -25.43
N SER A 320 -9.27 11.92 -25.25
CA SER A 320 -10.58 11.33 -25.50
C SER A 320 -11.44 11.72 -24.31
N ALA A 321 -12.29 12.72 -24.51
CA ALA A 321 -13.38 13.03 -23.60
C ALA A 321 -14.13 11.73 -23.32
N GLY A 322 -14.05 11.25 -22.07
CA GLY A 322 -14.86 10.13 -21.62
C GLY A 322 -16.31 10.53 -21.78
N ASP A 323 -17.01 9.86 -22.71
CA ASP A 323 -18.46 9.86 -22.73
C ASP A 323 -18.92 9.29 -21.38
N GLU A 324 -19.62 10.11 -20.59
CA GLU A 324 -20.39 9.64 -19.45
C GLU A 324 -21.49 8.70 -19.98
N GLU A 325 -21.19 7.39 -20.06
CA GLU A 325 -22.23 6.37 -20.12
C GLU A 325 -22.95 6.37 -18.77
N GLU A 326 -23.99 7.22 -18.66
CA GLU A 326 -25.09 7.03 -17.72
C GLU A 326 -25.61 5.60 -17.90
N THR A 327 -25.13 4.71 -17.03
CA THR A 327 -25.51 3.32 -17.03
C THR A 327 -26.97 3.25 -16.63
N VAL A 328 -27.80 2.95 -17.64
CA VAL A 328 -29.21 2.58 -17.54
C VAL A 328 -29.33 1.27 -16.73
N PHE A 329 -29.12 1.34 -15.41
CA PHE A 329 -29.28 0.21 -14.49
C PHE A 329 -30.45 0.39 -13.51
N ALA A 330 -31.28 1.41 -13.69
CA ALA A 330 -32.49 1.61 -12.90
C ALA A 330 -33.72 0.79 -13.38
N CYS A 331 -33.70 0.20 -14.58
CA CYS A 331 -34.91 -0.41 -15.16
C CYS A 331 -35.01 -1.94 -15.05
N ILE A 332 -33.94 -2.65 -14.66
CA ILE A 332 -33.96 -4.13 -14.58
C ILE A 332 -34.28 -4.65 -13.16
N MET A 333 -34.15 -3.81 -12.12
CA MET A 333 -34.46 -4.21 -10.74
C MET A 333 -35.96 -4.23 -10.38
N TRP A 334 -36.85 -3.85 -11.28
CA TRP A 334 -38.31 -3.88 -11.04
C TRP A 334 -39.00 -5.16 -11.54
N ILE A 335 -38.32 -6.01 -12.32
CA ILE A 335 -38.87 -7.27 -12.82
C ILE A 335 -39.17 -8.29 -11.70
N PRO A 336 -38.36 -8.42 -10.63
CA PRO A 336 -38.67 -9.34 -9.53
C PRO A 336 -39.89 -8.87 -8.70
N PHE A 337 -40.13 -7.56 -8.62
CA PHE A 337 -41.22 -6.99 -7.81
C PHE A 337 -42.60 -7.25 -8.44
N LEU A 338 -42.70 -7.23 -9.77
CA LEU A 338 -43.94 -7.57 -10.48
C LEU A 338 -44.28 -9.07 -10.41
N ALA A 339 -43.27 -9.95 -10.35
CA ALA A 339 -43.48 -11.39 -10.20
C ALA A 339 -44.03 -11.75 -8.80
N ILE A 340 -43.57 -11.08 -7.74
CA ILE A 340 -44.04 -11.29 -6.36
C ILE A 340 -45.50 -10.86 -6.18
N VAL A 341 -45.91 -9.76 -6.82
CA VAL A 341 -47.32 -9.29 -6.80
C VAL A 341 -48.22 -10.23 -7.61
N TYR A 342 -47.74 -10.80 -8.72
CA TYR A 342 -48.50 -11.78 -9.51
C TYR A 342 -48.72 -13.09 -8.74
N TRP A 343 -47.74 -13.55 -7.95
CA TRP A 343 -47.83 -14.82 -7.20
C TRP A 343 -48.76 -14.77 -5.99
N LYS A 344 -48.90 -13.61 -5.32
CA LYS A 344 -49.87 -13.45 -4.22
C LYS A 344 -51.34 -13.60 -4.65
N ARG A 345 -51.65 -13.44 -5.95
CA ARG A 345 -53.03 -13.55 -6.48
C ARG A 345 -53.51 -14.99 -6.70
N LYS A 346 -52.64 -16.01 -6.63
CA LYS A 346 -53.01 -17.43 -6.91
C LYS A 346 -52.93 -18.39 -5.72
N GLY A 347 -52.70 -17.90 -4.50
CA GLY A 347 -52.82 -18.73 -3.29
C GLY A 347 -51.80 -19.87 -3.18
N ILE A 348 -50.61 -19.75 -3.79
CA ILE A 348 -49.53 -20.73 -3.67
C ILE A 348 -48.65 -20.32 -2.46
N PRO A 349 -48.40 -21.21 -1.48
CA PRO A 349 -47.64 -20.87 -0.27
C PRO A 349 -46.16 -20.59 -0.61
N ALA A 350 -45.69 -19.42 -0.16
CA ALA A 350 -44.34 -18.90 -0.37
C ALA A 350 -43.31 -19.60 0.53
N ILE A 351 -42.98 -20.86 0.23
CA ILE A 351 -41.96 -21.63 0.98
C ILE A 351 -40.75 -22.03 0.11
N ALA A 352 -40.75 -21.75 -1.20
CA ALA A 352 -39.62 -22.03 -2.08
C ALA A 352 -38.74 -20.81 -2.43
N ALA A 353 -39.10 -19.59 -2.00
CA ALA A 353 -38.38 -18.36 -2.38
C ALA A 353 -37.39 -17.84 -1.32
N THR A 354 -37.34 -18.45 -0.13
CA THR A 354 -36.53 -17.95 1.00
C THR A 354 -35.18 -18.68 1.16
N VAL A 355 -34.90 -19.72 0.36
CA VAL A 355 -33.66 -20.52 0.48
C VAL A 355 -32.69 -20.30 -0.70
N LEU A 356 -33.10 -19.57 -1.73
CA LEU A 356 -32.23 -19.21 -2.88
C LEU A 356 -31.84 -17.72 -2.93
N SER A 357 -32.35 -16.90 -2.02
CA SER A 357 -31.93 -15.50 -1.82
C SER A 357 -30.91 -15.34 -0.69
N GLY A 358 -30.80 -16.30 0.23
CA GLY A 358 -29.87 -16.27 1.36
C GLY A 358 -28.44 -16.72 1.04
N SER A 359 -28.20 -17.32 -0.12
CA SER A 359 -26.89 -17.83 -0.57
C SER A 359 -26.24 -16.99 -1.67
N LEU A 360 -26.87 -15.88 -2.08
CA LEU A 360 -26.32 -14.90 -3.03
C LEU A 360 -25.97 -13.55 -2.37
N LEU A 361 -26.16 -13.42 -1.05
CA LEU A 361 -25.86 -12.19 -0.29
C LEU A 361 -24.55 -12.25 0.52
N PHE A 362 -23.74 -13.31 0.35
CA PHE A 362 -22.41 -13.42 0.96
C PHE A 362 -21.35 -13.69 -0.12
N SER A 363 -21.04 -12.66 -0.90
CA SER A 363 -19.80 -12.46 -1.65
C SER A 363 -19.96 -11.25 -2.58
N CYS A 364 -20.36 -10.12 -2.01
CA CYS A 364 -20.22 -8.84 -2.69
C CYS A 364 -19.34 -7.96 -1.79
N SER A 365 -18.12 -8.45 -1.51
CA SER A 365 -17.02 -7.52 -1.23
C SER A 365 -16.95 -6.61 -2.46
N PRO A 366 -16.97 -5.27 -2.32
CA PRO A 366 -16.81 -4.39 -3.47
C PRO A 366 -15.51 -4.81 -4.17
N ARG A 367 -15.62 -5.33 -5.40
CA ARG A 367 -14.42 -5.64 -6.18
C ARG A 367 -13.66 -4.33 -6.34
N ILE A 368 -12.37 -4.36 -6.05
CA ILE A 368 -11.43 -3.30 -6.43
C ILE A 368 -11.72 -2.96 -7.88
N ARG A 369 -12.06 -1.70 -8.13
CA ARG A 369 -12.28 -1.21 -9.48
C ARG A 369 -10.91 -0.80 -10.01
N MET A 370 -10.28 -1.70 -10.76
CA MET A 370 -9.13 -1.32 -11.56
C MET A 370 -9.57 -0.25 -12.57
N PRO A 371 -8.79 0.82 -12.73
CA PRO A 371 -9.04 1.85 -13.72
C PRO A 371 -8.84 1.31 -15.13
N GLU A 372 -9.41 1.99 -16.10
CA GLU A 372 -9.19 1.69 -17.51
C GLU A 372 -7.84 2.28 -17.95
N THR A 373 -7.08 1.48 -18.70
CA THR A 373 -5.80 1.84 -19.30
C THR A 373 -5.83 1.55 -20.80
N THR A 374 -5.00 2.26 -21.55
CA THR A 374 -4.80 2.03 -22.98
C THR A 374 -3.38 1.52 -23.22
N GLU A 375 -3.23 0.62 -24.20
CA GLU A 375 -1.92 0.16 -24.65
C GLU A 375 -1.32 1.19 -25.63
N HIS A 376 -0.03 1.43 -25.48
CA HIS A 376 0.77 2.35 -26.27
C HIS A 376 2.01 1.63 -26.76
N SER A 377 2.50 2.02 -27.94
CA SER A 377 3.80 1.53 -28.41
C SER A 377 4.60 2.58 -29.16
N TYR A 378 5.92 2.40 -29.15
CA TYR A 378 6.85 3.20 -29.93
C TYR A 378 8.02 2.34 -30.45
N VAL A 379 8.29 2.44 -31.75
CA VAL A 379 9.41 1.73 -32.38
C VAL A 379 10.68 2.58 -32.29
N LEU A 380 11.61 2.15 -31.45
CA LEU A 380 12.95 2.71 -31.36
C LEU A 380 13.86 2.06 -32.40
N SER A 381 14.67 2.86 -33.09
CA SER A 381 15.59 2.40 -34.14
C SER A 381 16.96 3.06 -34.00
N GLY A 382 17.96 2.54 -34.71
CA GLY A 382 19.32 3.07 -34.66
C GLY A 382 20.08 2.69 -33.38
N LEU A 383 19.86 1.47 -32.89
CA LEU A 383 20.54 0.95 -31.72
C LEU A 383 21.94 0.43 -32.09
N GLU A 384 22.85 0.48 -31.13
CA GLU A 384 24.18 -0.13 -31.26
C GLU A 384 24.06 -1.65 -31.02
N GLN A 385 24.86 -2.44 -31.74
CA GLN A 385 24.91 -3.90 -31.57
C GLN A 385 25.51 -4.28 -30.23
N ASN A 386 25.12 -5.45 -29.69
CA ASN A 386 25.66 -6.02 -28.45
C ASN A 386 25.73 -5.00 -27.30
N THR A 387 24.67 -4.22 -27.14
CA THR A 387 24.60 -3.09 -26.20
C THR A 387 23.39 -3.22 -25.29
N THR A 388 23.59 -2.97 -24.00
CA THR A 388 22.52 -2.93 -23.02
C THR A 388 21.88 -1.55 -22.98
N TYR A 389 20.56 -1.53 -23.02
CA TYR A 389 19.74 -0.34 -22.88
C TYR A 389 18.84 -0.47 -21.65
N TYR A 390 18.63 0.67 -21.00
CA TYR A 390 17.73 0.87 -19.88
C TYR A 390 16.60 1.78 -20.35
N TRP A 391 15.36 1.43 -20.04
CA TRP A 391 14.21 2.24 -20.42
C TRP A 391 13.19 2.34 -19.29
N LYS A 392 12.52 3.49 -19.25
CA LYS A 392 11.45 3.80 -18.32
C LYS A 392 10.50 4.81 -18.94
N ILE A 393 9.32 4.94 -18.34
CA ILE A 393 8.31 5.90 -18.74
C ILE A 393 8.02 6.81 -17.55
N VAL A 394 7.98 8.11 -17.82
CA VAL A 394 7.40 9.09 -16.90
C VAL A 394 6.05 9.51 -17.48
N ALA A 395 4.98 9.15 -16.79
CA ALA A 395 3.63 9.56 -17.10
C ALA A 395 3.31 10.87 -16.38
N HIS A 396 2.70 11.80 -17.11
CA HIS A 396 2.28 13.10 -16.59
C HIS A 396 0.75 13.12 -16.51
N GLN A 397 0.19 13.30 -15.31
CA GLN A 397 -1.23 13.50 -15.10
C GLN A 397 -1.47 14.98 -14.80
N ASN A 398 -2.22 15.67 -15.65
CA ASN A 398 -2.37 17.12 -15.60
C ASN A 398 -1.00 17.84 -15.60
N MET A 399 -0.97 19.14 -15.30
CA MET A 399 0.29 19.93 -15.38
C MET A 399 1.24 19.76 -14.18
N ASN A 400 0.83 19.11 -13.09
CA ASN A 400 1.54 19.20 -11.80
C ASN A 400 1.98 17.86 -11.20
N HIS A 401 1.54 16.72 -11.71
CA HIS A 401 1.86 15.42 -11.14
C HIS A 401 2.42 14.47 -12.18
N SER A 402 3.39 13.67 -11.76
CA SER A 402 3.94 12.62 -12.58
C SER A 402 4.23 11.38 -11.75
N SER A 403 4.12 10.24 -12.42
CA SER A 403 4.54 8.94 -11.90
C SER A 403 5.53 8.31 -12.89
N THR A 404 6.36 7.43 -12.39
CA THR A 404 7.48 6.83 -13.12
C THR A 404 7.35 5.31 -13.06
N SER A 405 7.57 4.65 -14.18
CA SER A 405 7.66 3.20 -14.22
C SER A 405 8.94 2.72 -13.53
N ILE A 406 9.00 1.43 -13.18
CA ILE A 406 10.28 0.75 -12.97
C ILE A 406 11.16 0.86 -14.22
N ILE A 407 12.46 0.69 -14.03
CA ILE A 407 13.42 0.62 -15.14
C ILE A 407 13.44 -0.82 -15.62
N LYS A 408 13.28 -1.03 -16.93
CA LYS A 408 13.52 -2.31 -17.59
C LYS A 408 14.81 -2.24 -18.41
N THR A 409 15.46 -3.38 -18.55
CA THR A 409 16.68 -3.56 -19.35
C THR A 409 16.40 -4.44 -20.56
N PHE A 410 17.12 -4.22 -21.65
CA PHE A 410 17.22 -5.15 -22.77
C PHE A 410 18.60 -5.06 -23.42
N GLN A 411 18.99 -6.11 -24.15
CA GLN A 411 20.27 -6.17 -24.88
C GLN A 411 20.03 -6.38 -26.36
N THR A 412 20.74 -5.64 -27.20
CA THR A 412 20.70 -5.83 -28.66
C THR A 412 21.57 -6.99 -29.10
N ASP A 413 21.14 -7.70 -30.14
CA ASP A 413 21.90 -8.78 -30.77
C ASP A 413 23.06 -8.27 -31.66
N HIS A 414 23.75 -9.22 -32.30
CA HIS A 414 24.93 -9.02 -33.15
C HIS A 414 24.59 -8.65 -34.59
#